data_AF-A0A921ZGJ9-F1
#
_entry.id   AF-A0A921ZGJ9-F1
#
_cell.length_a   1.000
_cell.length_b   1.000
_cell.length_c   1.000
_cell.angle_alpha   90.00
_cell.angle_beta   90.00
_cell.angle_gamma   90.00
#
_symmetry.space_group_name_H-M   'P 1'
#
loop_
_entity.id
_entity.type
_entity.pdbx_description
1 polymer ?
#
loop_
_entity_poly.entity_id
_entity_poly.type
_entity_poly.pdbx_seq_one_letter_code
_entity_poly.pdbx_strand_id
1 'polypeptide(L)'
;MTCIPELNSCAVSCKTEANARNAEVRALAQGYRPTPACVSVTDVDTSDPLETPPVISFALYVCLLVFVFLQLAFALVAAALAIVNATKNPTEPVFGLPGCLWTNLATAVLGIITLLLFGIYWATSGLKDHLAVSYIALGLFVPGPALGYSYWLLICSVFCNLSNVGLIQLRAYLLERDPPPPEIKVDNHPSDGTIFIY
;
A
#
# COMPACT_ATOMS: atom_id res chain seq x y z
N MET A 1 -5.49 -0.72 -17.91
CA MET A 1 -6.62 -1.31 -17.18
C MET A 1 -7.89 -0.61 -17.61
N THR A 2 -8.96 -1.35 -17.86
CA THR A 2 -10.25 -0.81 -18.28
C THR A 2 -11.29 -1.23 -17.25
N CYS A 3 -12.10 -0.27 -16.80
CA CYS A 3 -13.09 -0.47 -15.75
C CYS A 3 -14.46 -0.01 -16.25
N ILE A 4 -15.49 -0.79 -15.95
CA ILE A 4 -16.88 -0.50 -16.29
C ILE A 4 -17.67 -0.41 -14.98
N PRO A 5 -17.97 0.81 -14.49
CA PRO A 5 -18.67 1.01 -13.22
C PRO A 5 -20.04 0.32 -13.19
N GLU A 6 -20.76 0.32 -14.31
CA GLU A 6 -22.10 -0.27 -14.45
C GLU A 6 -22.12 -1.78 -14.12
N LEU A 7 -21.04 -2.49 -14.42
CA LEU A 7 -20.91 -3.93 -14.19
C LEU A 7 -20.04 -4.25 -12.97
N ASN A 8 -19.61 -3.22 -12.23
CA ASN A 8 -18.66 -3.34 -11.13
C ASN A 8 -17.42 -4.20 -11.49
N SER A 9 -16.92 -4.09 -12.72
CA SER A 9 -15.87 -4.98 -13.24
C SER A 9 -14.73 -4.19 -13.87
N CYS A 10 -13.51 -4.67 -13.67
CA CYS A 10 -12.34 -4.22 -14.39
C CYS A 10 -11.52 -5.40 -14.88
N ALA A 11 -10.85 -5.22 -16.01
CA ALA A 11 -9.83 -6.14 -16.48
C ALA A 11 -8.70 -5.39 -17.20
N VAL A 12 -7.57 -6.06 -17.36
CA VAL A 12 -6.48 -5.57 -18.21
C VAL A 12 -6.73 -6.06 -19.62
N SER A 13 -6.96 -5.13 -20.54
CA SER A 13 -7.12 -5.40 -21.96
C SER A 13 -5.94 -4.84 -22.74
N CYS A 14 -5.48 -5.59 -23.74
CA CYS A 14 -4.44 -5.18 -24.67
C CYS A 14 -5.00 -4.63 -26.01
N LYS A 15 -6.32 -4.55 -26.17
CA LYS A 15 -6.94 -4.04 -27.41
C LYS A 15 -6.56 -2.57 -27.64
N THR A 16 -6.39 -2.19 -28.90
CA THR A 16 -5.93 -0.85 -29.29
C THR A 16 -7.03 0.20 -29.16
N GLU A 17 -8.28 -0.16 -29.49
CA GLU A 17 -9.43 0.74 -29.45
C GLU A 17 -10.15 0.75 -28.10
N ALA A 18 -10.62 1.92 -27.66
CA ALA A 18 -11.37 2.06 -26.41
C ALA A 18 -12.66 1.23 -26.40
N ASN A 19 -13.41 1.21 -27.51
CA ASN A 19 -14.66 0.47 -27.62
C ASN A 19 -14.44 -1.05 -27.53
N ALA A 20 -13.39 -1.56 -28.17
CA ALA A 20 -13.00 -2.96 -28.10
C ALA A 20 -12.60 -3.38 -26.68
N ARG A 21 -11.81 -2.54 -25.98
CA ARG A 21 -11.47 -2.76 -24.56
C ARG A 21 -12.71 -2.85 -23.67
N ASN A 22 -13.69 -1.98 -23.89
CA ASN A 22 -14.94 -2.00 -23.12
C ASN A 22 -15.76 -3.26 -23.43
N ALA A 23 -15.91 -3.62 -24.71
CA ALA A 23 -16.60 -4.84 -25.11
C ALA A 23 -15.97 -6.11 -24.50
N GLU A 24 -14.64 -6.14 -24.44
CA GLU A 24 -13.89 -7.24 -23.82
C GLU A 24 -14.18 -7.37 -22.33
N VAL A 25 -14.11 -6.27 -21.56
CA VAL A 25 -14.43 -6.28 -20.14
C VAL A 25 -15.88 -6.69 -19.89
N ARG A 26 -16.83 -6.26 -20.73
CA ARG A 26 -18.24 -6.68 -20.64
C ARG A 26 -18.40 -8.18 -20.87
N ALA A 27 -17.75 -8.72 -21.89
CA ALA A 27 -17.78 -10.15 -22.19
C ALA A 27 -17.19 -10.98 -21.03
N LEU A 28 -16.03 -10.56 -20.50
CA LEU A 28 -15.39 -11.23 -19.36
C LEU A 28 -16.25 -11.18 -18.10
N ALA A 29 -16.93 -10.05 -17.85
CA ALA A 29 -17.83 -9.91 -16.70
C ALA A 29 -19.08 -10.81 -16.81
N GLN A 30 -19.51 -11.12 -18.03
CA GLN A 30 -20.59 -12.05 -18.32
C GLN A 30 -20.12 -13.52 -18.37
N GLY A 31 -18.82 -13.78 -18.19
CA GLY A 31 -18.25 -15.13 -18.25
C GLY A 31 -17.99 -15.63 -19.68
N TYR A 32 -17.97 -14.78 -20.70
CA TYR A 32 -17.64 -15.19 -22.06
C TYR A 32 -16.14 -15.01 -22.38
N ARG A 33 -15.61 -15.85 -23.29
CA ARG A 33 -14.21 -15.74 -23.75
C ARG A 33 -14.10 -14.79 -24.94
N PRO A 34 -13.41 -13.65 -24.78
CA PRO A 34 -13.06 -12.79 -25.90
C PRO A 34 -11.83 -13.33 -26.64
N THR A 35 -11.67 -12.90 -27.89
CA THR A 35 -10.48 -13.17 -28.69
C THR A 35 -9.20 -12.63 -28.03
N PRO A 36 -8.15 -13.46 -27.86
CA PRO A 36 -6.92 -13.11 -27.15
C PRO A 36 -6.00 -12.16 -27.93
N ALA A 37 -6.30 -11.89 -29.20
CA ALA A 37 -5.49 -11.04 -30.07
C ALA A 37 -5.61 -9.55 -29.67
N CYS A 38 -4.49 -8.85 -29.58
CA CYS A 38 -4.44 -7.40 -29.30
C CYS A 38 -4.74 -6.57 -30.56
N VAL A 39 -5.93 -6.75 -31.11
CA VAL A 39 -6.44 -6.06 -32.30
C VAL A 39 -7.49 -5.02 -31.93
N SER A 40 -7.98 -4.25 -32.91
CA SER A 40 -9.02 -3.22 -32.72
C SER A 40 -10.43 -3.79 -32.52
N VAL A 41 -10.62 -5.11 -32.61
CA VAL A 41 -11.94 -5.75 -32.53
C VAL A 41 -11.97 -6.79 -31.42
N THR A 42 -13.14 -6.92 -30.79
CA THR A 42 -13.42 -7.95 -29.79
C THR A 42 -14.51 -8.86 -30.35
N ASP A 43 -14.10 -10.06 -30.77
CA ASP A 43 -15.01 -11.17 -31.03
C ASP A 43 -15.13 -12.03 -29.76
N VAL A 44 -16.31 -12.61 -29.54
CA VAL A 44 -16.69 -13.28 -28.29
C VAL A 44 -17.25 -14.65 -28.61
N ASP A 45 -16.63 -15.70 -28.07
CA ASP A 45 -17.16 -17.04 -28.16
C ASP A 45 -18.22 -17.27 -27.07
N THR A 46 -19.47 -17.45 -27.49
CA THR A 46 -20.60 -17.73 -26.60
C THR A 46 -20.85 -19.22 -26.37
N SER A 47 -20.10 -20.10 -27.04
CA SER A 47 -20.31 -21.55 -27.00
C SER A 47 -19.64 -22.25 -25.82
N ASP A 48 -18.65 -21.60 -25.18
CA ASP A 48 -17.89 -22.12 -24.02
C ASP A 48 -17.79 -21.06 -22.89
N PRO A 49 -18.80 -20.97 -22.01
CA PRO A 49 -18.79 -20.00 -20.91
C PRO A 49 -17.82 -20.39 -19.79
N LEU A 50 -17.17 -19.41 -19.18
CA LEU A 50 -16.39 -19.57 -17.95
C LEU A 50 -17.31 -19.74 -16.76
N GLU A 51 -17.02 -20.74 -15.93
CA GLU A 51 -17.68 -20.94 -14.64
C GLU A 51 -17.44 -19.78 -13.66
N THR A 52 -16.28 -19.12 -13.75
CA THR A 52 -15.93 -17.96 -12.91
C THR A 52 -15.41 -16.81 -13.78
N PRO A 53 -16.00 -15.60 -13.67
CA PRO A 53 -15.60 -14.47 -14.49
C PRO A 53 -14.23 -13.92 -14.02
N PRO A 54 -13.24 -13.77 -14.92
CA PRO A 54 -11.87 -13.38 -14.58
C PRO A 54 -11.73 -11.85 -14.49
N VAL A 55 -12.57 -11.21 -13.68
CA VAL A 55 -12.62 -9.75 -13.54
C VAL A 55 -12.40 -9.33 -12.10
N ILE A 56 -11.71 -8.20 -11.90
CA ILE A 56 -11.63 -7.58 -10.58
C ILE A 56 -12.85 -6.70 -10.34
N SER A 57 -13.37 -6.67 -9.11
CA SER A 57 -14.42 -5.73 -8.75
C SER A 57 -13.93 -4.28 -8.90
N PHE A 58 -14.71 -3.43 -9.56
CA PHE A 58 -14.41 -2.00 -9.69
C PHE A 58 -14.30 -1.32 -8.33
N ALA A 59 -15.24 -1.59 -7.42
CA ALA A 59 -15.22 -1.04 -6.06
C ALA A 59 -13.94 -1.43 -5.32
N LEU A 60 -13.54 -2.70 -5.39
CA LEU A 60 -12.31 -3.17 -4.76
C LEU A 60 -11.07 -2.51 -5.37
N TYR A 61 -11.02 -2.39 -6.70
CA TYR A 61 -9.93 -1.71 -7.40
C TYR A 61 -9.78 -0.25 -6.95
N VAL A 62 -10.89 0.50 -6.89
CA VAL A 62 -10.89 1.89 -6.42
C VAL A 62 -10.47 1.98 -4.95
N CYS A 63 -11.01 1.12 -4.08
CA CYS A 63 -10.61 1.07 -2.67
C CYS A 63 -9.10 0.84 -2.52
N LEU A 64 -8.53 -0.14 -3.23
CA LEU A 64 -7.09 -0.40 -3.19
C LEU A 64 -6.28 0.83 -3.63
N LEU A 65 -6.68 1.51 -4.72
CA LEU A 65 -6.01 2.72 -5.15
C LEU A 65 -6.04 3.80 -4.06
N VAL A 66 -7.20 4.05 -3.45
CA VAL A 66 -7.35 5.06 -2.39
C VAL A 66 -6.44 4.75 -1.22
N PHE A 67 -6.42 3.52 -0.73
CA PHE A 67 -5.57 3.12 0.41
C PHE A 67 -4.08 3.22 0.06
N VAL A 68 -3.66 2.81 -1.13
CA VAL A 68 -2.27 2.91 -1.59
C VAL A 68 -1.82 4.37 -1.73
N PHE A 69 -2.65 5.23 -2.33
CA PHE A 69 -2.32 6.66 -2.44
C PHE A 69 -2.26 7.34 -1.09
N LEU A 70 -3.17 7.01 -0.18
CA LEU A 70 -3.14 7.54 1.18
C LEU A 70 -1.91 7.06 1.94
N GLN A 71 -1.55 5.77 1.85
CA GLN A 71 -0.33 5.22 2.41
C GLN A 71 0.91 5.95 1.89
N LEU A 72 0.99 6.19 0.57
CA LEU A 72 2.10 6.91 -0.04
C LEU A 72 2.19 8.35 0.47
N ALA A 73 1.06 9.05 0.59
CA ALA A 73 1.03 10.40 1.13
C ALA A 73 1.57 10.45 2.57
N PHE A 74 1.09 9.57 3.46
CA PHE A 74 1.60 9.51 4.83
C PHE A 74 3.06 9.08 4.92
N ALA A 75 3.52 8.18 4.04
CA ALA A 75 4.92 7.78 3.96
C ALA A 75 5.83 8.97 3.58
N LEU A 76 5.39 9.82 2.64
CA LEU A 76 6.12 11.04 2.27
C LEU A 76 6.18 12.04 3.43
N VAL A 77 5.07 12.23 4.16
CA VAL A 77 5.07 13.07 5.36
C VAL A 77 6.00 12.51 6.44
N ALA A 78 5.96 11.20 6.68
CA ALA A 78 6.84 10.54 7.64
C ALA A 78 8.32 10.71 7.28
N ALA A 79 8.67 10.57 5.99
CA ALA A 79 10.02 10.80 5.50
C ALA A 79 10.46 12.26 5.66
N ALA A 80 9.58 13.22 5.33
CA ALA A 80 9.86 14.64 5.52
C ALA A 80 10.08 14.99 6.99
N LEU A 81 9.23 14.48 7.88
CA LEU A 81 9.38 14.68 9.34
C LEU A 81 10.67 14.05 9.86
N ALA A 82 11.06 12.86 9.36
CA ALA A 82 12.33 12.25 9.74
C ALA A 82 13.54 13.11 9.34
N ILE A 83 13.53 13.71 8.13
CA ILE A 83 14.56 14.64 7.68
C ILE A 83 14.56 15.91 8.54
N VAL A 84 13.39 16.46 8.85
CA VAL A 84 13.27 17.64 9.72
C VAL A 84 13.84 17.35 11.10
N ASN A 85 13.51 16.22 11.73
CA ASN A 85 14.03 15.83 13.04
C ASN A 85 15.54 15.52 13.01
N ALA A 86 16.09 15.10 11.87
CA ALA A 86 17.52 14.84 11.73
C ALA A 86 18.33 16.13 11.52
N THR A 87 17.73 17.16 10.91
CA THR A 87 18.42 18.41 10.55
C THR A 87 18.13 19.55 11.50
N LYS A 88 16.95 19.54 12.14
CA LYS A 88 16.45 20.56 13.05
C LYS A 88 15.96 19.86 14.30
N ASN A 89 16.07 20.54 15.44
CA ASN A 89 15.45 20.12 16.70
C ASN A 89 14.17 20.93 16.90
N PRO A 90 13.05 20.59 16.23
CA PRO A 90 11.81 21.33 16.39
C PRO A 90 11.31 21.19 17.83
N THR A 91 10.84 22.29 18.41
CA THR A 91 10.26 22.36 19.75
C THR A 91 8.77 21.98 19.76
N GLU A 92 8.12 22.00 18.59
CA GLU A 92 6.71 21.70 18.43
C GLU A 92 6.46 20.18 18.34
N PRO A 93 5.53 19.61 19.12
CA PRO A 93 5.36 18.16 19.24
C PRO A 93 4.87 17.48 17.95
N VAL A 94 4.15 18.22 17.09
CA VAL A 94 3.65 17.72 15.79
C VAL A 94 4.78 17.51 14.80
N PHE A 95 5.82 18.36 14.83
CA PHE A 95 6.99 18.21 13.98
C PHE A 95 8.10 17.36 14.61
N GLY A 96 7.96 17.02 15.90
CA GLY A 96 8.90 16.20 16.66
C GLY A 96 8.67 14.69 16.51
N LEU A 97 9.17 13.94 17.51
CA LEU A 97 9.02 12.47 17.58
C LEU A 97 7.58 11.96 17.58
N PRO A 98 6.61 12.59 18.29
CA PRO A 98 5.23 12.15 18.26
C PRO A 98 4.64 12.17 16.84
N GLY A 99 4.92 13.22 16.06
CA GLY A 99 4.50 13.32 14.66
C GLY A 99 5.03 12.16 13.81
N CYS A 100 6.34 11.92 13.87
CA CYS A 100 6.99 10.79 13.19
C CYS A 100 6.37 9.44 13.57
N LEU A 101 6.07 9.24 14.85
CA LEU A 101 5.48 7.99 15.35
C LEU A 101 4.09 7.76 14.75
N TRP A 102 3.20 8.75 14.83
CA TRP A 102 1.83 8.63 14.33
C TRP A 102 1.78 8.49 12.81
N THR A 103 2.65 9.19 12.06
CA THR A 103 2.69 9.07 10.60
C THR A 103 3.23 7.72 10.14
N ASN A 104 4.25 7.16 10.80
CA ASN A 104 4.74 5.80 10.48
C ASN A 104 3.69 4.74 10.86
N LEU A 105 3.00 4.90 12.00
CA LEU A 105 1.93 4.00 12.42
C LEU A 105 0.75 4.03 11.44
N ALA A 106 0.28 5.21 11.04
CA ALA A 106 -0.78 5.36 10.05
C ALA A 106 -0.39 4.70 8.71
N THR A 107 0.84 4.94 8.25
CA THR A 107 1.37 4.31 7.03
C THR A 107 1.39 2.79 7.13
N ALA A 108 1.84 2.23 8.26
CA ALA A 108 1.86 0.78 8.49
C ALA A 108 0.45 0.18 8.49
N VAL A 109 -0.51 0.81 9.18
CA VAL A 109 -1.91 0.35 9.24
C VAL A 109 -2.56 0.36 7.86
N LEU A 110 -2.40 1.45 7.10
CA LEU A 110 -2.92 1.55 5.72
C LEU A 110 -2.31 0.49 4.80
N GLY A 111 -1.00 0.23 4.95
CA GLY A 111 -0.33 -0.84 4.21
C GLY A 111 -0.84 -2.23 4.56
N ILE A 112 -1.06 -2.53 5.85
CA ILE A 112 -1.64 -3.80 6.31
C ILE A 112 -3.06 -3.97 5.74
N ILE A 113 -3.90 -2.94 5.82
CA ILE A 113 -5.26 -2.97 5.25
C ILE A 113 -5.20 -3.30 3.75
N THR A 114 -4.30 -2.65 3.01
CA THR A 114 -4.12 -2.90 1.57
C THR A 114 -3.68 -4.34 1.30
N LEU A 115 -2.71 -4.86 2.05
CA LEU A 115 -2.26 -6.26 1.93
C LEU A 115 -3.38 -7.24 2.20
N LEU A 116 -4.17 -7.02 3.26
CA LEU A 116 -5.26 -7.90 3.63
C LEU A 116 -6.39 -7.84 2.59
N LEU A 117 -6.80 -6.65 2.15
CA LEU A 117 -7.85 -6.49 1.13
C LEU A 117 -7.49 -7.24 -0.15
N PHE A 118 -6.28 -7.02 -0.68
CA PHE A 118 -5.85 -7.69 -1.90
C PHE A 118 -5.55 -9.17 -1.69
N GLY A 119 -4.93 -9.54 -0.57
CA GLY A 119 -4.56 -10.93 -0.26
C GLY A 119 -5.77 -11.84 -0.03
N ILE A 120 -6.78 -11.37 0.72
CA ILE A 120 -8.04 -12.09 0.90
C ILE A 120 -8.75 -12.22 -0.44
N TYR A 121 -8.81 -11.13 -1.21
CA TYR A 121 -9.43 -11.15 -2.52
C TYR A 121 -8.75 -12.16 -3.45
N TRP A 122 -7.43 -12.17 -3.51
CA TRP A 122 -6.65 -13.14 -4.27
C TRP A 122 -6.95 -14.59 -3.88
N ALA A 123 -7.05 -14.86 -2.58
CA ALA A 123 -7.28 -16.21 -2.06
C ALA A 123 -8.70 -16.74 -2.34
N THR A 124 -9.69 -15.85 -2.40
CA THR A 124 -11.13 -16.21 -2.40
C THR A 124 -11.82 -16.02 -3.75
N SER A 125 -11.37 -15.08 -4.59
CA SER A 125 -12.06 -14.71 -5.83
C SER A 125 -11.80 -15.65 -7.02
N GLY A 126 -10.90 -16.62 -6.89
CA GLY A 126 -10.46 -17.43 -8.03
C GLY A 126 -9.59 -16.64 -9.03
N LEU A 127 -9.24 -15.38 -8.76
CA LEU A 127 -8.40 -14.56 -9.64
C LEU A 127 -7.05 -15.24 -9.94
N LYS A 128 -6.53 -16.00 -8.98
CA LYS A 128 -5.31 -16.79 -9.12
C LYS A 128 -5.35 -17.74 -10.33
N ASP A 129 -6.53 -18.26 -10.67
CA ASP A 129 -6.70 -19.27 -11.72
C ASP A 129 -6.84 -18.63 -13.11
N HIS A 130 -6.87 -17.29 -13.19
CA HIS A 130 -7.17 -16.52 -14.40
C HIS A 130 -6.14 -15.43 -14.75
N LEU A 131 -4.93 -15.50 -14.18
CA LEU A 131 -3.91 -14.44 -14.28
C LEU A 131 -3.33 -14.21 -15.67
N ALA A 132 -3.55 -15.15 -16.60
CA ALA A 132 -3.16 -15.03 -17.99
C ALA A 132 -4.36 -15.35 -18.87
N VAL A 133 -5.35 -14.45 -18.89
CA VAL A 133 -6.59 -14.60 -19.69
C VAL A 133 -6.28 -14.97 -21.15
N SER A 134 -5.21 -14.45 -21.76
CA SER A 134 -4.86 -14.82 -23.13
C SER A 134 -4.27 -16.23 -23.29
N TYR A 135 -3.55 -16.78 -22.30
CA TYR A 135 -2.89 -18.10 -22.44
C TYR A 135 -3.68 -19.24 -21.77
N ILE A 136 -4.42 -18.93 -20.71
CA ILE A 136 -5.31 -19.86 -20.00
C ILE A 136 -6.59 -20.08 -20.82
N ALA A 137 -7.15 -19.05 -21.47
CA ALA A 137 -8.31 -19.21 -22.37
C ALA A 137 -8.02 -20.06 -23.61
N LEU A 138 -6.75 -20.17 -24.01
CA LEU A 138 -6.27 -21.01 -25.10
C LEU A 138 -5.91 -22.45 -24.65
N GLY A 139 -5.96 -22.76 -23.35
CA GLY A 139 -5.61 -24.08 -22.81
C GLY A 139 -4.13 -24.47 -22.97
N LEU A 140 -3.26 -23.55 -23.37
CA LEU A 140 -1.86 -23.82 -23.73
C LEU A 140 -0.93 -23.87 -22.52
N PHE A 141 -1.34 -23.33 -21.38
CA PHE A 141 -0.47 -23.21 -20.21
C PHE A 141 -1.27 -23.10 -18.90
N VAL A 142 -0.89 -23.87 -17.88
CA VAL A 142 -1.37 -23.72 -16.49
C VAL A 142 -0.25 -23.03 -15.71
N PRO A 143 -0.24 -21.69 -15.60
CA PRO A 143 0.76 -20.99 -14.81
C PRO A 143 0.59 -21.33 -13.32
N GLY A 144 1.71 -21.51 -12.61
CA GLY A 144 1.70 -21.49 -11.16
C GLY A 144 1.29 -20.09 -10.68
N PRO A 145 0.15 -19.94 -9.98
CA PRO A 145 -0.33 -18.63 -9.59
C PRO A 145 0.60 -18.04 -8.52
N ALA A 146 1.31 -16.97 -8.88
CA ALA A 146 2.21 -16.25 -7.98
C ALA A 146 1.84 -14.76 -7.93
N LEU A 147 1.96 -14.19 -6.74
CA LEU A 147 1.82 -12.75 -6.53
C LEU A 147 3.05 -12.03 -7.07
N GLY A 148 2.83 -10.94 -7.80
CA GLY A 148 3.91 -10.13 -8.37
C GLY A 148 4.73 -9.37 -7.33
N TYR A 149 5.90 -8.86 -7.74
CA TYR A 149 6.83 -8.12 -6.87
C TYR A 149 6.20 -6.92 -6.16
N SER A 150 5.23 -6.23 -6.78
CA SER A 150 4.56 -5.07 -6.18
C SER A 150 3.87 -5.40 -4.85
N TYR A 151 3.32 -6.61 -4.72
CA TYR A 151 2.71 -7.06 -3.47
C TYR A 151 3.76 -7.25 -2.36
N TRP A 152 4.86 -7.93 -2.69
CA TRP A 152 5.95 -8.19 -1.74
C TRP A 152 6.69 -6.92 -1.31
N LEU A 153 6.87 -5.95 -2.21
CA LEU A 153 7.44 -4.65 -1.88
C LEU A 153 6.60 -3.89 -0.83
N LEU A 154 5.28 -4.07 -0.86
CA LEU A 154 4.39 -3.42 0.09
C LEU A 154 4.56 -4.02 1.51
N ILE A 155 4.85 -5.32 1.61
CA ILE A 155 5.24 -5.98 2.88
C ILE A 155 6.54 -5.38 3.43
N CYS A 156 7.56 -5.23 2.59
CA CYS A 156 8.82 -4.59 2.99
C CYS A 156 8.58 -3.15 3.50
N SER A 157 7.75 -2.38 2.79
CA SER A 157 7.37 -1.03 3.21
C SER A 157 6.70 -1.01 4.59
N VAL A 158 5.76 -1.93 4.85
CA VAL A 158 5.11 -2.04 6.17
C VAL A 158 6.13 -2.37 7.25
N PHE A 159 7.03 -3.33 7.00
CA PHE A 159 8.06 -3.72 7.95
C PHE A 159 9.01 -2.57 8.30
N CYS A 160 9.43 -1.76 7.31
CA CYS A 160 10.25 -0.57 7.55
C CYS A 160 9.52 0.46 8.43
N ASN A 161 8.23 0.72 8.17
CA ASN A 161 7.45 1.66 8.99
C ASN A 161 7.27 1.15 10.43
N LEU A 162 7.00 -0.15 10.62
CA LEU A 162 6.91 -0.75 11.96
C LEU A 162 8.25 -0.71 12.70
N SER A 163 9.36 -0.94 11.99
CA SER A 163 10.70 -0.84 12.54
C SER A 163 10.99 0.58 13.01
N ASN A 164 10.60 1.61 12.24
CA ASN A 164 10.72 3.01 12.65
C ASN A 164 9.91 3.31 13.93
N VAL A 165 8.68 2.79 14.04
CA VAL A 165 7.88 2.92 15.27
C VAL A 165 8.60 2.28 16.45
N GLY A 166 9.13 1.07 16.28
CA GLY A 166 9.89 0.36 17.31
C GLY A 166 11.13 1.13 17.76
N LEU A 167 11.90 1.69 16.82
CA LEU A 167 13.09 2.49 17.13
C LEU A 167 12.74 3.78 17.88
N ILE A 168 11.67 4.48 17.50
CA ILE A 168 11.20 5.68 18.19
C ILE A 168 10.79 5.36 19.63
N GLN A 169 10.04 4.27 19.83
CA GLN A 169 9.61 3.85 21.16
C GLN A 169 10.77 3.36 22.02
N LEU A 170 11.72 2.63 21.43
CA LEU A 170 12.94 2.23 22.11
C LEU A 170 13.73 3.46 22.60
N ARG A 171 13.85 4.49 21.75
CA ARG A 171 14.49 5.75 22.15
C ARG A 171 13.76 6.40 23.34
N ALA A 172 12.43 6.48 23.29
CA ALA A 172 11.64 7.07 24.37
C ALA A 172 11.84 6.30 25.69
N TYR A 173 11.81 4.97 25.62
CA TYR A 173 12.05 4.10 26.78
C TYR A 173 13.44 4.28 27.40
N LEU A 174 14.48 4.42 26.57
CA LEU A 174 15.84 4.65 27.06
C LEU A 174 15.99 6.02 27.74
N LEU A 175 15.38 7.06 27.17
CA LEU A 175 15.41 8.41 27.75
C LEU A 175 14.68 8.52 29.09
N GLU A 176 13.61 7.74 29.29
CA GLU A 176 12.89 7.71 30.57
C GLU A 176 13.68 6.95 31.66
N ARG A 177 14.60 6.07 31.26
CA ARG A 177 15.44 5.28 32.16
C ARG A 177 16.73 5.98 32.56
N ASP A 178 17.22 6.90 31.74
CA ASP A 178 18.37 7.73 32.09
C ASP A 178 17.96 8.76 33.17
N PRO A 179 18.72 8.89 34.27
CA PRO A 179 18.43 9.90 35.27
C PRO A 179 18.47 11.28 34.61
N PRO A 180 17.54 12.20 34.96
CA PRO A 180 17.55 13.54 34.39
C PRO A 180 18.93 14.17 34.60
N PRO A 181 19.50 14.84 33.57
CA PRO A 181 20.77 15.52 33.73
C PRO A 181 20.68 16.46 34.94
N PRO A 182 21.70 16.48 35.83
CA PRO A 182 21.63 17.27 37.05
C PRO A 182 21.29 18.70 36.68
N GLU A 183 20.10 19.16 37.10
CA GLU A 183 19.71 20.55 36.95
C GLU A 183 20.72 21.36 37.76
N ILE A 184 21.57 22.12 37.09
CA ILE A 184 22.39 23.14 37.76
C ILE A 184 21.39 24.19 38.26
N LYS A 185 20.95 24.03 39.50
CA LYS A 185 20.31 25.11 40.23
C LYS A 185 21.38 26.16 40.44
N VAL A 186 21.42 27.14 39.52
CA VAL A 186 22.12 28.39 39.77
C VAL A 186 21.28 29.11 40.82
N ASP A 187 21.49 28.73 42.08
CA ASP A 187 20.98 29.51 43.19
C ASP A 187 21.64 30.87 43.07
N ASN A 188 20.84 31.88 42.73
CA ASN A 188 21.25 33.28 42.78
C ASN A 188 21.48 33.66 44.25
N HIS A 189 22.57 33.17 44.84
CA HIS A 189 23.14 33.75 46.04
C HIS A 189 23.97 34.96 45.61
N PRO A 190 23.56 36.19 45.97
CA PRO A 190 24.44 37.33 45.84
C PRO A 190 25.58 37.11 46.83
N SER A 191 26.79 36.90 46.31
CA SER A 191 28.05 36.58 47.02
C SER A 191 28.32 35.09 47.29
N ASP A 192 28.79 34.35 46.29
CA ASP A 192 30.20 33.93 46.25
C ASP A 192 30.43 33.05 45.01
N GLY A 193 31.50 33.34 44.27
CA GLY A 193 31.83 32.74 42.97
C GLY A 193 32.34 31.30 43.03
N THR A 194 31.69 30.42 43.77
CA THR A 194 32.02 28.99 43.86
C THR A 194 30.87 28.14 43.37
N ILE A 195 31.05 27.54 42.20
CA ILE A 195 30.16 26.55 41.61
C ILE A 195 30.45 25.22 42.30
N PHE A 196 29.50 24.68 43.07
CA PHE A 196 29.59 23.33 43.61
C PHE A 196 28.95 22.35 42.64
N ILE A 197 29.75 21.38 42.18
CA ILE A 197 29.30 20.25 41.37
C ILE A 197 29.14 19.07 42.34
N TYR A 198 27.91 18.65 42.62
CA TYR A 198 27.60 17.40 43.31
C TYR A 198 26.83 16.48 42.37
#